data_AF-A0A6P8M5K3-F1
#
_entry.id   AF-A0A6P8M5K3-F1
#
_cell.length_a   1.000
_cell.length_b   1.000
_cell.length_c   1.000
_cell.angle_alpha   90.00
_cell.angle_beta   90.00
_cell.angle_gamma   90.00
#
_symmetry.space_group_name_H-M   'P 1'
#
loop_
_entity.id
_entity.type
_entity.pdbx_description
1 polymer ?
#
loop_
_entity_poly.entity_id
_entity_poly.type
_entity_poly.pdbx_seq_one_letter_code
_entity_poly.pdbx_strand_id
1 'polypeptide(L)'
;MIFIWMNVDWKLSLLLLATMRQIQCSDDEQSREKRQALYPPPLVYPFGGTFKLVVGMAVPVQLSGQILVYGQNFQFQYMLPDNATFFTNFFHTSPQRRRRTASWNERAFVYDILQHELNMRHIDGRACLKKNICEAASTSLKDEGLIGELLHLLLTPDHGNASMMDDDYLEAAMAGRRQENCSMIYSTCPAGQGILDRISSIY
;
A
#
# COMPACT_ATOMS: atom_id res chain seq x y z
N MET A 1 -30.87 31.01 34.71
CA MET A 1 -31.42 30.69 33.38
C MET A 1 -31.63 31.99 32.63
N ILE A 2 -30.68 32.41 31.80
CA ILE A 2 -30.80 33.59 30.94
C ILE A 2 -30.52 33.09 29.53
N PHE A 3 -31.58 32.85 28.76
CA PHE A 3 -31.51 32.51 27.35
C PHE A 3 -31.42 33.83 26.57
N ILE A 4 -30.24 34.14 26.03
CA ILE A 4 -30.06 35.23 25.06
C ILE A 4 -30.38 34.65 23.68
N TRP A 5 -31.49 35.09 23.09
CA TRP A 5 -31.81 34.83 21.69
C TRP A 5 -30.89 35.67 20.81
N MET A 6 -29.91 35.02 20.19
CA MET A 6 -29.13 35.60 19.09
C MET A 6 -29.98 35.50 17.82
N ASN A 7 -30.65 36.58 17.43
CA ASN A 7 -31.22 36.72 16.09
C ASN A 7 -30.05 36.86 15.10
N VAL A 8 -29.61 35.74 14.54
CA VAL A 8 -28.64 35.73 13.45
C VAL A 8 -29.41 36.07 12.17
N ASP A 9 -29.19 37.28 11.66
CA ASP A 9 -29.81 37.73 10.42
C ASP A 9 -29.45 36.78 9.27
N TRP A 10 -30.47 36.24 8.58
CA TRP A 10 -30.32 35.37 7.40
C TRP A 10 -29.37 35.94 6.32
N LYS A 11 -29.22 37.27 6.27
CA LYS A 11 -28.26 37.97 5.41
C LYS A 11 -26.80 37.66 5.78
N LEU A 12 -26.47 37.52 7.06
CA LEU A 12 -25.14 37.10 7.55
C LEU A 12 -24.85 35.63 7.21
N SER A 13 -25.85 34.75 7.29
CA SER A 13 -25.70 33.35 6.83
C SER A 13 -25.48 33.25 5.32
N LEU A 14 -26.15 34.07 4.51
CA LEU A 14 -25.91 34.13 3.06
C LEU A 14 -24.52 34.69 2.71
N LEU A 15 -24.03 35.68 3.47
CA LEU A 15 -22.67 36.21 3.31
C LEU A 15 -21.60 35.18 3.69
N LEU A 16 -21.81 34.40 4.76
CA LEU A 16 -20.91 33.30 5.15
C LEU A 16 -20.90 32.15 4.12
N LEU A 17 -22.05 31.84 3.52
CA LEU A 17 -22.13 30.85 2.43
C LEU A 17 -21.47 31.36 1.13
N ALA A 18 -21.52 32.67 0.88
CA ALA A 18 -20.84 33.29 -0.26
C ALA A 18 -19.31 33.34 -0.08
N THR A 19 -18.80 33.53 1.14
CA THR A 19 -17.36 33.45 1.42
C THR A 19 -16.84 32.01 1.42
N MET A 20 -17.66 31.03 1.80
CA MET A 20 -17.29 29.61 1.67
C MET A 20 -17.17 29.16 0.21
N ARG A 21 -17.89 29.80 -0.74
CA ARG A 21 -17.70 29.55 -2.18
C ARG A 21 -16.38 30.07 -2.75
N GLN A 22 -15.67 30.94 -2.03
CA GLN A 22 -14.37 31.47 -2.49
C GLN A 22 -13.16 30.72 -1.94
N ILE A 23 -13.35 29.79 -1.00
CA ILE A 23 -12.33 28.78 -0.67
C ILE A 23 -12.50 27.60 -1.62
N GLN A 24 -12.45 27.89 -2.92
CA GLN A 24 -12.10 26.86 -3.87
C GLN A 24 -10.58 26.81 -3.80
N CYS A 25 -10.07 25.85 -3.02
CA CYS A 25 -8.67 25.47 -3.06
C CYS A 25 -8.42 25.11 -4.52
N SER A 26 -7.81 26.03 -5.26
CA SER A 26 -7.18 25.70 -6.52
C SER A 26 -6.07 24.75 -6.11
N ASP A 27 -6.37 23.45 -6.15
CA ASP A 27 -5.36 22.43 -6.25
C ASP A 27 -4.68 22.67 -7.61
N ASP A 28 -3.81 23.68 -7.63
CA ASP A 28 -2.70 23.72 -8.56
C ASP A 28 -1.84 22.53 -8.18
N GLU A 29 -2.28 21.35 -8.63
CA GLU A 29 -1.47 20.18 -8.81
C GLU A 29 -0.48 20.53 -9.92
N GLN A 30 0.47 21.40 -9.55
CA GLN A 30 1.64 21.71 -10.34
C GLN A 30 2.33 20.38 -10.51
N SER A 31 2.03 19.76 -11.66
CA SER A 31 2.52 18.47 -12.09
C SER A 31 4.01 18.51 -11.83
N ARG A 32 4.46 17.84 -10.75
CA ARG A 32 5.87 17.81 -10.37
C ARG A 32 6.59 17.29 -11.59
N GLU A 33 7.22 18.21 -12.32
CA GLU A 33 7.97 17.92 -13.52
C GLU A 33 8.89 16.77 -13.15
N LYS A 34 8.68 15.63 -13.80
CA LYS A 34 9.31 14.35 -13.46
C LYS A 34 10.80 14.60 -13.29
N ARG A 35 11.25 14.73 -12.04
CA ARG A 35 12.67 14.80 -11.71
C ARG A 35 13.24 13.59 -12.42
N GLN A 36 14.15 13.83 -13.36
CA GLN A 36 14.86 12.76 -14.05
C GLN A 36 15.25 11.76 -12.96
N ALA A 37 14.81 10.51 -13.10
CA ALA A 37 15.15 9.45 -12.17
C ALA A 37 16.66 9.27 -12.22
N LEU A 38 17.36 10.09 -11.44
CA LEU A 38 18.79 10.00 -11.25
C LEU A 38 18.94 8.70 -10.49
N TYR A 39 19.50 7.70 -11.16
CA TYR A 39 19.79 6.43 -10.52
C TYR A 39 20.60 6.74 -9.26
N PRO A 40 20.19 6.23 -8.09
CA PRO A 40 21.01 6.40 -6.90
C PRO A 40 22.41 5.85 -7.23
N PRO A 41 23.49 6.54 -6.83
CA PRO A 41 24.83 6.06 -7.08
C PRO A 41 24.98 4.63 -6.54
N PRO A 42 25.63 3.71 -7.26
CA PRO A 42 25.82 2.35 -6.78
C PRO A 42 26.56 2.38 -5.45
N LEU A 43 26.00 1.71 -4.44
CA LEU A 43 26.60 1.57 -3.12
C LEU A 43 27.74 0.53 -3.22
N VAL A 44 28.97 0.99 -3.11
CA VAL A 44 30.19 0.16 -3.15
C VAL A 44 30.80 0.13 -1.76
N TYR A 45 31.22 -1.06 -1.32
CA TYR A 45 31.81 -1.26 0.00
C TYR A 45 33.29 -1.60 -0.16
N PRO A 46 34.18 -0.59 -0.29
CA PRO A 46 35.58 -0.79 -0.69
C PRO A 46 36.43 -1.57 0.32
N PHE A 47 36.00 -1.62 1.58
CA PHE A 47 36.66 -2.38 2.65
C PHE A 47 36.05 -3.78 2.85
N GLY A 48 35.21 -4.22 1.92
CA GLY A 48 34.40 -5.42 2.05
C GLY A 48 33.18 -5.20 2.96
N GLY A 49 32.16 -6.01 2.73
CA GLY A 49 30.94 -6.03 3.54
C GLY A 49 30.14 -7.28 3.25
N THR A 50 29.38 -7.76 4.25
CA THR A 50 28.43 -8.85 4.05
C THR A 50 27.04 -8.37 4.42
N PHE A 51 26.11 -8.52 3.49
CA PHE A 51 24.70 -8.32 3.76
C PHE A 51 24.11 -9.64 4.23
N LYS A 52 23.50 -9.63 5.42
CA LYS A 52 22.91 -10.83 6.03
C LYS A 52 21.42 -10.60 6.26
N LEU A 53 20.59 -11.32 5.53
CA LEU A 53 19.15 -11.38 5.78
C LEU A 53 18.87 -12.63 6.62
N VAL A 54 18.28 -12.45 7.81
CA VAL A 54 17.88 -13.55 8.69
C VAL A 54 16.36 -13.56 8.78
N VAL A 55 15.76 -14.66 8.35
CA VAL A 55 14.32 -14.90 8.44
C VAL A 55 14.10 -16.00 9.46
N GLY A 56 13.49 -15.65 10.59
CA GLY A 56 13.13 -16.59 11.66
C GLY A 56 11.63 -16.85 11.68
N MET A 57 11.23 -18.11 11.87
CA MET A 57 9.86 -18.51 12.22
C MET A 57 9.88 -19.24 13.56
N ALA A 58 8.93 -18.95 14.43
CA ALA A 58 8.76 -19.67 15.69
C ALA A 58 7.30 -20.09 15.82
N VAL A 59 7.06 -21.40 15.94
CA VAL A 59 5.73 -21.99 16.06
C VAL A 59 5.62 -22.66 17.43
N PRO A 60 4.69 -22.22 18.28
CA PRO A 60 4.40 -22.92 19.53
C PRO A 60 3.64 -24.22 19.23
N VAL A 61 4.22 -25.35 19.64
CA VAL A 61 3.61 -26.68 19.57
C VAL A 61 3.24 -27.11 20.98
N GLN A 62 1.94 -27.27 21.24
CA GLN A 62 1.44 -27.73 22.53
C GLN A 62 1.46 -29.26 22.58
N LEU A 63 2.16 -29.82 23.55
CA LEU A 63 2.20 -31.26 23.83
C LEU A 63 1.66 -31.46 25.25
N SER A 64 0.69 -32.35 25.46
CA SER A 64 0.03 -32.68 26.75
C SER A 64 0.65 -32.05 28.03
N GLY A 65 0.32 -30.78 28.29
CA GLY A 65 0.71 -30.04 29.52
C GLY A 65 2.03 -29.26 29.47
N GLN A 66 2.78 -29.27 28.36
CA GLN A 66 4.02 -28.53 28.16
C GLN A 66 3.98 -27.73 26.85
N ILE A 67 4.55 -26.52 26.86
CA ILE A 67 4.69 -25.68 25.66
C ILE A 67 6.09 -25.91 25.10
N LEU A 68 6.16 -26.46 23.88
CA LEU A 68 7.40 -26.58 23.12
C LEU A 68 7.39 -25.54 22.01
N VAL A 69 8.39 -24.67 21.94
CA VAL A 69 8.51 -23.69 20.84
C VAL A 69 9.48 -24.23 19.81
N TYR A 70 8.97 -24.51 18.60
CA TYR A 70 9.79 -24.89 17.46
C TYR A 70 10.22 -23.64 16.69
N GLY A 71 11.52 -23.36 16.65
CA GLY A 71 12.08 -22.20 15.95
C GLY A 71 12.96 -22.60 14.77
N GLN A 72 12.73 -22.02 13.60
CA GLN A 72 13.58 -22.16 12.42
C GLN A 72 14.18 -20.81 12.05
N ASN A 73 15.46 -20.78 11.68
CA ASN A 73 16.17 -19.58 11.24
C ASN A 73 16.85 -19.83 9.89
N PHE A 74 16.41 -19.13 8.86
CA PHE A 74 17.02 -19.10 7.55
C PHE A 74 17.95 -17.91 7.45
N GLN A 75 19.22 -18.13 7.12
CA GLN A 75 20.23 -17.09 7.04
C GLN A 75 20.75 -17.02 5.62
N PHE A 76 20.54 -15.88 4.97
CA PHE A 76 21.05 -15.58 3.64
C PHE A 76 22.19 -14.59 3.78
N GLN A 77 23.40 -15.00 3.42
CA GLN A 77 24.60 -14.18 3.49
C GLN A 77 25.09 -13.90 2.08
N TYR A 78 25.15 -12.62 1.73
CA TYR A 78 25.61 -12.14 0.43
C TYR A 78 26.84 -11.27 0.62
N MET A 79 27.90 -11.56 -0.12
CA MET A 79 29.07 -10.68 -0.18
C MET A 79 28.71 -9.45 -1.01
N LEU A 80 28.98 -8.27 -0.48
CA LEU A 80 28.72 -7.03 -1.18
C LEU A 80 29.84 -6.76 -2.19
N PRO A 81 29.51 -6.21 -3.36
CA PRO A 81 30.52 -5.85 -4.35
C PRO A 81 31.41 -4.72 -3.83
N ASP A 82 32.70 -4.99 -3.95
CA ASP A 82 33.84 -4.20 -3.54
C ASP A 82 34.30 -3.23 -4.66
N ASN A 83 33.73 -3.35 -5.87
CA ASN A 83 34.09 -2.51 -7.01
C ASN A 83 32.89 -1.95 -7.78
N ALA A 84 32.97 -0.67 -8.16
CA ALA A 84 31.95 0.05 -8.93
C ALA A 84 31.81 -0.49 -10.36
N THR A 85 32.89 -1.04 -10.94
CA THR A 85 32.91 -1.60 -12.30
C THR A 85 31.99 -2.80 -12.47
N PHE A 86 31.64 -3.49 -11.38
CA PHE A 86 30.63 -4.55 -11.40
C PHE A 86 29.27 -4.05 -11.92
N PHE A 87 28.92 -2.80 -11.61
CA PHE A 87 27.63 -2.21 -11.99
C PHE A 87 27.66 -1.45 -13.32
N THR A 88 28.83 -0.97 -13.79
CA THR A 88 28.91 -0.14 -15.01
C THR A 88 28.42 -0.89 -16.25
N ASN A 89 28.75 -2.18 -16.38
CA ASN A 89 28.31 -3.00 -17.52
C ASN A 89 26.79 -3.17 -17.57
N PHE A 90 26.11 -3.32 -16.43
CA PHE A 90 24.65 -3.43 -16.34
C PHE A 90 23.93 -2.17 -16.84
N PHE A 91 24.50 -0.99 -16.57
CA PHE A 91 23.95 0.28 -17.06
C PHE A 91 24.27 0.54 -18.53
N HIS A 92 25.42 0.06 -19.03
CA HIS A 92 25.81 0.20 -20.44
C HIS A 92 25.03 -0.70 -21.41
N THR A 93 24.66 -1.94 -21.00
CA THR A 93 23.85 -2.85 -21.83
C THR A 93 22.35 -2.69 -21.65
N SER A 94 21.91 -1.94 -20.64
CA SER A 94 20.49 -1.63 -20.49
C SER A 94 20.07 -0.70 -21.65
N PRO A 95 19.18 -1.12 -22.57
CA PRO A 95 18.72 -0.24 -23.63
C PRO A 95 18.00 0.94 -22.97
N GLN A 96 18.66 2.08 -22.96
CA GLN A 96 18.22 3.35 -22.37
C GLN A 96 16.87 3.85 -22.95
N ARG A 97 16.40 3.21 -24.05
CA ARG A 97 15.08 3.39 -24.66
C ARG A 97 14.01 2.36 -24.30
N ARG A 98 14.35 1.14 -23.84
CA ARG A 98 13.37 0.06 -23.61
C ARG A 98 12.84 -0.02 -22.17
N ARG A 99 13.49 0.65 -21.20
CA ARG A 99 13.01 0.72 -19.81
C ARG A 99 12.07 1.89 -19.49
N ARG A 100 11.90 2.87 -20.40
CA ARG A 100 10.87 3.92 -20.21
C ARG A 100 9.43 3.38 -20.26
N THR A 101 9.24 2.16 -20.77
CA THR A 101 7.96 1.43 -20.80
C THR A 101 7.90 0.26 -19.84
N ALA A 102 9.01 -0.07 -19.15
CA ALA A 102 9.01 -1.05 -18.08
C ALA A 102 8.74 -0.34 -16.75
N SER A 103 7.63 0.39 -16.68
CA SER A 103 7.01 0.69 -15.38
C SER A 103 6.40 -0.63 -14.94
N TRP A 104 7.24 -1.49 -14.36
CA TRP A 104 6.77 -2.68 -13.68
C TRP A 104 5.84 -2.19 -12.60
N ASN A 105 4.55 -2.48 -12.74
CA ASN A 105 3.62 -2.28 -11.65
C ASN A 105 3.92 -3.39 -10.65
N GLU A 106 4.90 -3.16 -9.76
CA GLU A 106 5.36 -4.15 -8.76
C GLU A 106 4.19 -4.67 -7.92
N ARG A 107 3.15 -3.83 -7.74
CA ARG A 107 1.89 -4.18 -7.08
C ARG A 107 1.00 -5.09 -7.92
N ALA A 108 1.04 -5.01 -9.25
CA ALA A 108 0.26 -5.91 -10.11
C ALA A 108 0.67 -7.37 -9.90
N PHE A 109 1.96 -7.64 -9.69
CA PHE A 109 2.43 -8.97 -9.33
C PHE A 109 1.88 -9.43 -7.97
N VAL A 110 1.86 -8.54 -6.98
CA VAL A 110 1.27 -8.84 -5.66
C VAL A 110 -0.23 -9.11 -5.80
N TYR A 111 -0.95 -8.30 -6.56
CA TYR A 111 -2.38 -8.48 -6.81
C TYR A 111 -2.68 -9.79 -7.54
N ASP A 112 -1.85 -10.18 -8.50
CA ASP A 112 -1.97 -11.47 -9.19
C ASP A 112 -1.81 -12.65 -8.21
N ILE A 113 -0.80 -12.61 -7.33
CA ILE A 113 -0.62 -13.61 -6.27
C ILE A 113 -1.84 -13.66 -5.34
N LEU A 114 -2.28 -12.50 -4.84
CA LEU A 114 -3.41 -12.43 -3.91
C LEU A 114 -4.70 -12.94 -4.55
N GLN A 115 -4.96 -12.55 -5.79
CA GLN A 115 -6.12 -12.99 -6.55
C GLN A 115 -6.05 -14.50 -6.82
N HIS A 116 -4.88 -15.04 -7.18
CA HIS A 116 -4.68 -16.46 -7.39
C HIS A 116 -4.95 -17.27 -6.12
N GLU A 117 -4.39 -16.85 -4.97
CA GLU A 117 -4.60 -17.50 -3.68
C GLU A 117 -6.08 -17.52 -3.25
N LEU A 118 -6.81 -16.43 -3.51
CA LEU A 118 -8.24 -16.35 -3.24
C LEU A 118 -9.06 -17.25 -4.19
N ASN A 119 -8.71 -17.26 -5.48
CA ASN A 119 -9.37 -18.11 -6.48
C ASN A 119 -9.17 -19.61 -6.19
N MET A 120 -7.98 -20.00 -5.73
CA MET A 120 -7.67 -21.37 -5.31
C MET A 120 -8.56 -21.87 -4.16
N ARG A 121 -9.19 -20.96 -3.42
CA ARG A 121 -10.13 -21.26 -2.32
C ARG A 121 -11.59 -21.22 -2.75
N HIS A 122 -11.87 -21.18 -4.05
CA HIS A 122 -13.21 -21.05 -4.63
C HIS A 122 -13.94 -19.75 -4.24
N ILE A 123 -13.18 -18.68 -4.04
CA ILE A 123 -13.67 -17.33 -3.77
C ILE A 123 -13.41 -16.47 -5.01
N ASP A 124 -14.25 -15.48 -5.28
CA ASP A 124 -13.96 -14.48 -6.32
C ASP A 124 -12.79 -13.60 -5.85
N GLY A 125 -11.58 -13.97 -6.28
CA GLY A 125 -10.35 -13.30 -5.87
C GLY A 125 -10.29 -11.85 -6.31
N ARG A 126 -10.91 -11.49 -7.44
CA ARG A 126 -10.93 -10.10 -7.91
C ARG A 126 -11.85 -9.26 -7.04
N ALA A 127 -13.06 -9.76 -6.74
CA ALA A 127 -13.98 -9.06 -5.85
C ALA A 127 -13.43 -8.91 -4.43
N CYS A 128 -12.84 -9.97 -3.87
CA CYS A 128 -12.23 -9.91 -2.57
C CYS A 128 -11.00 -8.98 -2.53
N LEU A 129 -10.17 -8.98 -3.56
CA LEU A 129 -9.04 -8.03 -3.61
C LEU A 129 -9.53 -6.58 -3.62
N LYS A 130 -10.59 -6.27 -4.38
CA LYS A 130 -11.23 -4.94 -4.34
C LYS A 130 -11.75 -4.58 -2.95
N LYS A 131 -12.41 -5.53 -2.27
CA LYS A 131 -12.85 -5.35 -0.88
C LYS A 131 -11.70 -5.02 0.07
N ASN A 132 -10.59 -5.77 0.01
CA ASN A 132 -9.41 -5.54 0.83
C ASN A 132 -8.77 -4.17 0.56
N ILE A 133 -8.71 -3.74 -0.70
CA ILE A 133 -8.19 -2.41 -1.08
C ILE A 133 -9.08 -1.30 -0.50
N CYS A 134 -10.40 -1.46 -0.61
CA CYS A 134 -11.37 -0.53 -0.03
C CYS A 134 -11.23 -0.45 1.49
N GLU A 135 -11.15 -1.59 2.18
CA GLU A 135 -10.98 -1.66 3.63
C GLU A 135 -9.65 -1.04 4.10
N ALA A 136 -8.55 -1.37 3.43
CA ALA A 136 -7.23 -0.77 3.71
C ALA A 136 -7.16 0.73 3.41
N ALA A 137 -8.01 1.24 2.51
CA ALA A 137 -8.10 2.67 2.21
C ALA A 137 -9.02 3.43 3.18
N SER A 138 -9.98 2.73 3.80
CA SER A 138 -10.90 3.30 4.80
C SER A 138 -10.21 3.62 6.12
N THR A 139 -9.22 2.79 6.51
CA THR A 139 -8.45 2.97 7.73
C THR A 139 -6.97 2.88 7.43
N SER A 140 -6.23 3.93 7.78
CA SER A 140 -4.79 3.98 7.53
C SER A 140 -4.06 2.91 8.34
N LEU A 141 -3.40 1.97 7.66
CA LEU A 141 -2.54 0.96 8.29
C LEU A 141 -1.15 1.50 8.69
N LYS A 142 -0.84 2.78 8.42
CA LYS A 142 0.50 3.36 8.63
C LYS A 142 0.97 3.32 10.08
N ASP A 143 0.05 3.37 11.03
CA ASP A 143 0.38 3.46 12.46
C ASP A 143 0.55 2.07 13.12
N GLU A 144 0.32 0.98 12.37
CA GLU A 144 0.37 -0.42 12.84
C GLU A 144 1.78 -1.05 12.66
N GLY A 145 2.83 -0.24 12.82
CA GLY A 145 4.22 -0.65 12.68
C GLY A 145 4.65 -0.99 11.25
N LEU A 146 5.81 -1.65 11.11
CA LEU A 146 6.43 -1.93 9.80
C LEU A 146 5.54 -2.74 8.87
N ILE A 147 4.81 -3.72 9.42
CA ILE A 147 3.93 -4.60 8.63
C ILE A 147 2.70 -3.80 8.16
N GLY A 148 2.15 -2.94 9.02
CA GLY A 148 1.07 -2.03 8.64
C GLY A 148 1.46 -1.08 7.53
N GLU A 149 2.65 -0.46 7.63
CA GLU A 149 3.18 0.41 6.58
C GLU A 149 3.41 -0.35 5.26
N LEU A 150 3.95 -1.57 5.32
CA LEU A 150 4.12 -2.42 4.15
C LEU A 150 2.77 -2.74 3.49
N LEU A 151 1.78 -3.16 4.27
CA LEU A 151 0.44 -3.46 3.77
C LEU A 151 -0.23 -2.23 3.18
N HIS A 152 -0.06 -1.06 3.81
CA HIS A 152 -0.54 0.21 3.27
C HIS A 152 0.06 0.47 1.88
N LEU A 153 1.38 0.33 1.74
CA LEU A 153 2.07 0.55 0.46
C LEU A 153 1.64 -0.42 -0.64
N LEU A 154 1.35 -1.68 -0.28
CA LEU A 154 0.93 -2.72 -1.23
C LEU A 154 -0.54 -2.56 -1.65
N LEU A 155 -1.43 -2.23 -0.73
CA LEU A 155 -2.88 -2.11 -0.96
C LEU A 155 -3.33 -0.70 -1.36
N THR A 156 -2.39 0.23 -1.59
CA THR A 156 -2.68 1.60 -2.04
C THR A 156 -2.33 1.75 -3.53
N PRO A 157 -3.31 1.62 -4.45
CA PRO A 157 -3.06 1.54 -5.89
C PRO A 157 -2.60 2.85 -6.54
N ASP A 158 -2.87 3.99 -5.92
CA ASP A 158 -2.56 5.33 -6.43
C ASP A 158 -1.18 5.86 -6.00
N HIS A 159 -0.43 5.11 -5.18
CA HIS A 159 0.90 5.55 -4.75
C HIS A 159 1.93 5.42 -5.89
N GLY A 160 2.26 6.54 -6.52
CA GLY A 160 3.29 6.68 -7.55
C GLY A 160 2.74 6.85 -8.97
N ASN A 161 2.25 5.75 -9.58
CA ASN A 161 1.82 5.72 -10.98
C ASN A 161 0.41 5.10 -11.12
N ALA A 162 -0.64 5.85 -10.76
CA ALA A 162 -2.03 5.40 -10.89
C ALA A 162 -2.41 4.99 -12.32
N SER A 163 -1.79 5.57 -13.35
CA SER A 163 -2.12 5.34 -14.77
C SER A 163 -1.81 3.94 -15.32
N MET A 164 -1.15 3.07 -14.54
CA MET A 164 -0.89 1.66 -14.91
C MET A 164 -1.65 0.66 -14.03
N MET A 165 -2.49 1.15 -13.13
CA MET A 165 -3.34 0.30 -12.30
C MET A 165 -4.69 0.07 -12.98
N ASP A 166 -5.31 -1.06 -12.68
CA ASP A 166 -6.71 -1.31 -13.08
C ASP A 166 -7.62 -0.26 -12.43
N ASP A 167 -8.48 0.37 -13.23
CA ASP A 167 -9.41 1.42 -12.78
C ASP A 167 -10.32 0.90 -11.67
N ASP A 168 -10.70 -0.38 -11.75
CA ASP A 168 -11.45 -1.11 -10.73
C ASP A 168 -10.81 -1.06 -9.33
N TYR A 169 -9.48 -1.10 -9.24
CA TYR A 169 -8.74 -1.02 -7.98
C TYR A 169 -8.63 0.42 -7.48
N LEU A 170 -8.48 1.38 -8.39
CA LEU A 170 -8.48 2.80 -8.06
C LEU A 170 -9.84 3.23 -7.49
N GLU A 171 -10.93 2.77 -8.10
CA GLU A 171 -12.29 3.00 -7.62
C GLU A 171 -12.50 2.41 -6.23
N ALA A 172 -12.04 1.18 -5.99
CA ALA A 172 -12.10 0.55 -4.68
C ALA A 172 -11.39 1.36 -3.60
N ALA A 173 -10.19 1.87 -3.89
CA ALA A 173 -9.45 2.72 -2.96
C ALA A 173 -10.17 4.05 -2.71
N MET A 174 -10.80 4.65 -3.73
CA MET A 174 -11.60 5.86 -3.58
C MET A 174 -12.84 5.62 -2.72
N ALA A 175 -13.55 4.51 -2.90
CA ALA A 175 -14.71 4.13 -2.07
C ALA A 175 -14.32 4.01 -0.59
N GLY A 176 -13.17 3.36 -0.31
CA GLY A 176 -12.62 3.27 1.04
C GLY A 176 -12.35 4.64 1.66
N ARG A 177 -11.72 5.56 0.92
CA ARG A 177 -11.42 6.93 1.39
C ARG A 177 -12.67 7.78 1.66
N ARG A 178 -13.75 7.53 0.92
CA ARG A 178 -15.06 8.15 1.16
C ARG A 178 -15.79 7.54 2.35
N GLN A 179 -15.18 6.56 3.03
CA GLN A 179 -15.77 5.82 4.14
C GLN A 179 -17.09 5.15 3.75
N GLU A 180 -17.20 4.71 2.50
CA GLU A 180 -18.34 3.92 2.05
C GLU A 180 -18.24 2.50 2.62
N ASN A 181 -19.37 1.80 2.72
CA ASN A 181 -19.39 0.45 3.28
C ASN A 181 -18.86 -0.58 2.26
N CYS A 182 -17.57 -0.88 2.32
CA CYS A 182 -16.87 -1.82 1.44
C CYS A 182 -17.53 -3.21 1.40
N SER A 183 -18.11 -3.68 2.51
CA SER A 183 -18.79 -4.97 2.57
C SER A 183 -20.11 -4.98 1.78
N MET A 184 -20.80 -3.84 1.69
CA MET A 184 -22.01 -3.73 0.85
C MET A 184 -21.64 -3.61 -0.64
N ILE A 185 -20.61 -2.82 -0.96
CA ILE A 185 -20.15 -2.58 -2.34
C ILE A 185 -19.60 -3.88 -2.96
N TYR A 186 -18.80 -4.62 -2.20
CA TYR A 186 -18.16 -5.86 -2.65
C TYR A 186 -18.76 -7.09 -1.96
N SER A 187 -20.08 -7.24 -2.06
CA SER A 187 -20.85 -8.32 -1.42
C SER A 187 -20.55 -9.73 -1.92
N THR A 188 -19.93 -9.87 -3.10
CA THR A 188 -19.45 -11.15 -3.63
C THR A 188 -18.28 -11.73 -2.85
N CYS A 189 -17.58 -10.91 -2.05
CA CYS A 189 -16.57 -11.38 -1.11
C CYS A 189 -17.19 -11.66 0.27
N PRO A 190 -17.25 -12.93 0.73
CA PRO A 190 -17.83 -13.27 2.03
C PRO A 190 -17.06 -12.59 3.17
N ALA A 191 -17.76 -12.24 4.25
CA ALA A 191 -17.13 -11.72 5.46
C ALA A 191 -16.18 -12.77 6.08
N GLY A 192 -15.03 -12.33 6.61
CA GLY A 192 -14.01 -13.20 7.21
C GLY A 192 -13.10 -13.92 6.19
N GLN A 193 -13.29 -13.64 4.90
CA GLN A 193 -12.48 -14.24 3.82
C GLN A 193 -11.52 -13.23 3.18
N GLY A 194 -11.57 -11.97 3.61
CA GLY A 194 -10.54 -10.98 3.30
C GLY A 194 -9.17 -11.43 3.81
N ILE A 195 -8.12 -10.85 3.24
CA ILE A 195 -6.76 -11.04 3.71
C ILE A 195 -6.59 -10.33 5.06
N LEU A 196 -7.18 -9.15 5.21
CA LEU A 196 -7.13 -8.35 6.43
C LEU A 196 -7.87 -9.00 7.61
N ASP A 197 -9.04 -9.59 7.36
CA ASP A 197 -9.85 -10.32 8.36
C ASP A 197 -9.10 -11.53 8.96
N ARG A 198 -8.09 -12.05 8.27
CA ARG A 198 -7.30 -13.21 8.71
C ARG A 198 -6.11 -12.85 9.58
N ILE A 199 -5.60 -11.64 9.43
CA ILE A 199 -4.42 -11.16 10.15
C ILE A 199 -4.77 -10.18 11.26
N SER A 200 -6.01 -9.68 11.29
CA SER A 200 -6.50 -8.74 12.29
C SER A 200 -7.93 -9.09 12.71
N SER A 201 -8.28 -8.80 13.96
CA SER A 201 -9.62 -9.03 14.53
C SER A 201 -10.53 -7.79 14.45
N ILE A 202 -10.05 -6.72 13.81
CA ILE A 202 -10.66 -5.39 13.84
C ILE A 202 -11.55 -5.15 12.60
N TYR A 203 -11.46 -5.98 11.56
CA TYR A 203 -12.18 -5.84 10.30
C TYR A 203 -13.03 -7.09 10.00
#